data_AF-A0A1G3UAE7-F1
#
_entry.id   AF-A0A1G3UAE7-F1
#
_cell.length_a   1.000
_cell.length_b   1.000
_cell.length_c   1.000
_cell.angle_alpha   90.00
_cell.angle_beta   90.00
_cell.angle_gamma   90.00
#
_symmetry.space_group_name_H-M   'P 1'
#
loop_
_entity.id
_entity.type
_entity.pdbx_description
1 polymer ?
#
loop_
_entity_poly.entity_id
_entity_poly.type
_entity_poly.pdbx_seq_one_letter_code
_entity_poly.pdbx_strand_id
1 'polypeptide(L)'
;MYLLNVSSLNEQIKTLLESTFERVLVEGELSRITFHNSGHVYFTLKDENSTIKAVIFKANAAKLKFQLQEGLKVILDGAITLYKPRGEYQINCFTIQPSGHGALALAFEQLKSKLSSQGYFEVSRKKQLPKFPKKIALITSATGAAVQDMLRVAQNRYRVLEIDIYDVLVQGENAAPSIVKALSLADTKGYDIIVIGRGGGSMEDLW
;
A
#
# COMPACT_ATOMS: atom_id res chain seq x y z
N MET A 1 -24.80 -28.53 37.56
CA MET A 1 -25.46 -27.81 36.45
C MET A 1 -26.47 -26.88 37.08
N TYR A 2 -26.37 -25.57 36.82
CA TYR A 2 -27.26 -24.56 37.38
C TYR A 2 -28.19 -24.03 36.29
N LEU A 3 -29.45 -23.73 36.63
CA LEU A 3 -30.41 -23.12 35.72
C LEU A 3 -30.06 -21.64 35.51
N LEU A 4 -29.87 -21.22 34.26
CA LEU A 4 -29.61 -19.82 33.89
C LEU A 4 -30.76 -19.30 33.03
N ASN A 5 -31.18 -18.06 33.26
CA ASN A 5 -32.02 -17.35 32.29
C ASN A 5 -31.16 -16.84 31.12
N VAL A 6 -31.80 -16.48 30.01
CA VAL A 6 -31.12 -16.06 28.78
C VAL A 6 -30.19 -14.86 29.01
N SER A 7 -30.61 -13.89 29.81
CA SER A 7 -29.80 -12.70 30.12
C SER A 7 -28.54 -13.05 30.91
N SER A 8 -28.66 -13.92 31.91
CA SER A 8 -27.52 -14.40 32.70
C SER A 8 -26.55 -15.23 31.87
N LEU A 9 -27.04 -16.03 30.92
CA LEU A 9 -26.18 -16.76 29.98
C LEU A 9 -25.40 -15.79 29.07
N ASN A 10 -26.09 -14.81 28.47
CA ASN A 10 -25.44 -13.80 27.63
C ASN A 10 -24.44 -12.95 28.40
N GLU A 11 -24.71 -12.64 29.67
CA GLU A 11 -23.76 -11.94 30.54
C GLU A 11 -22.47 -12.75 30.71
N GLN A 12 -22.59 -14.03 31.03
CA GLN A 12 -21.43 -14.89 31.24
C GLN A 12 -20.59 -15.04 29.96
N ILE A 13 -21.24 -15.24 28.80
CA ILE A 13 -20.55 -15.32 27.51
C ILE A 13 -19.86 -13.99 27.20
N LYS A 14 -20.54 -12.85 27.42
CA LYS A 14 -19.95 -11.52 27.20
C LYS A 14 -18.69 -11.33 28.04
N THR A 15 -18.76 -11.64 29.33
CA THR A 15 -17.61 -11.53 30.25
C THR A 15 -16.45 -12.41 29.81
N LEU A 16 -16.72 -13.64 29.36
CA LEU A 16 -15.70 -14.55 28.85
C LEU A 16 -15.04 -13.98 27.58
N LEU A 17 -15.84 -13.50 26.61
CA LEU A 17 -15.32 -12.94 25.37
C LEU A 17 -14.50 -11.67 25.62
N GLU A 18 -14.99 -10.77 26.46
CA GLU A 18 -14.32 -9.49 26.73
C GLU A 18 -13.03 -9.64 27.52
N SER A 19 -12.97 -10.61 28.45
CA SER A 19 -11.73 -10.91 29.19
C SER A 19 -10.69 -11.68 28.37
N THR A 20 -11.13 -12.45 27.36
CA THR A 20 -10.22 -13.24 26.52
C THR A 20 -9.70 -12.42 25.34
N PHE A 21 -10.56 -11.61 24.73
CA PHE A 21 -10.29 -10.88 23.49
C PHE A 21 -10.42 -9.37 23.71
N GLU A 22 -9.71 -8.88 24.74
CA GLU A 22 -9.65 -7.46 25.10
C GLU A 22 -9.13 -6.58 23.96
N ARG A 23 -8.23 -7.14 23.14
CA ARG A 23 -7.72 -6.50 21.93
C ARG A 23 -7.33 -7.54 20.88
N VAL A 24 -7.77 -7.33 19.64
CA VAL A 24 -7.54 -8.21 18.50
C VAL A 24 -7.18 -7.40 17.27
N LEU A 25 -6.28 -7.95 16.46
CA LEU A 25 -6.07 -7.53 15.08
C LEU A 25 -6.70 -8.57 14.15
N VAL A 26 -7.61 -8.14 13.29
CA VAL A 26 -8.35 -9.03 12.38
C VAL A 26 -8.25 -8.50 10.96
N GLU A 27 -7.73 -9.34 10.06
CA GLU A 27 -7.75 -9.06 8.62
C GLU A 27 -9.04 -9.60 7.99
N GLY A 28 -9.62 -8.86 7.06
CA GLY A 28 -10.66 -9.36 6.18
C GLY A 28 -11.13 -8.34 5.15
N GLU A 29 -12.13 -8.70 4.36
CA GLU A 29 -12.77 -7.83 3.39
C GLU A 29 -14.03 -7.19 3.97
N LEU A 30 -14.20 -5.88 3.76
CA LEU A 30 -15.41 -5.17 4.16
C LEU A 30 -16.61 -5.56 3.28
N SER A 31 -17.75 -5.80 3.91
CA SER A 31 -19.03 -6.05 3.26
C SER A 31 -20.20 -5.53 4.10
N ARG A 32 -21.36 -5.31 3.47
CA ARG A 32 -22.61 -4.88 4.14
C ARG A 32 -22.40 -3.63 5.01
N ILE A 33 -21.77 -2.60 4.44
CA ILE A 33 -21.46 -1.37 5.18
C ILE A 33 -22.73 -0.53 5.33
N THR A 34 -23.02 -0.11 6.55
CA THR A 34 -24.16 0.75 6.90
C THR A 34 -23.68 1.98 7.68
N PHE A 35 -23.83 3.16 7.08
CA PHE A 35 -23.59 4.44 7.73
C PHE A 35 -24.85 4.89 8.47
N HIS A 36 -24.82 4.86 9.80
CA HIS A 36 -25.99 5.19 10.62
C HIS A 36 -26.05 6.70 10.91
N ASN A 37 -27.26 7.25 11.09
CA ASN A 37 -27.48 8.67 11.37
C ASN A 37 -26.81 9.17 12.67
N SER A 38 -26.51 8.26 13.61
CA SER A 38 -25.73 8.58 14.81
C SER A 38 -24.24 8.84 14.54
N GLY A 39 -23.78 8.62 13.31
CA GLY A 39 -22.37 8.68 12.90
C GLY A 39 -21.59 7.40 13.22
N HIS A 40 -22.25 6.32 13.66
CA HIS A 40 -21.62 5.01 13.77
C HIS A 40 -21.63 4.32 12.41
N VAL A 41 -20.62 3.50 12.15
CA VAL A 41 -20.58 2.68 10.94
C VAL A 41 -20.58 1.22 11.35
N TYR A 42 -21.55 0.47 10.83
CA TYR A 42 -21.68 -0.96 11.02
C TYR A 42 -21.24 -1.65 9.73
N PHE A 43 -20.51 -2.74 9.84
CA PHE A 43 -20.06 -3.52 8.68
C PHE A 43 -19.84 -4.97 9.06
N THR A 44 -19.73 -5.83 8.05
CA THR A 44 -19.32 -7.22 8.19
C THR A 44 -17.92 -7.38 7.63
N LEU A 45 -17.02 -7.96 8.43
CA LEU A 45 -15.71 -8.39 7.98
C LEU A 45 -15.80 -9.86 7.57
N LYS A 46 -15.32 -10.21 6.38
CA LYS A 46 -15.38 -11.58 5.84
C LYS A 46 -14.02 -12.07 5.33
N ASP A 47 -13.83 -13.38 5.36
CA ASP A 47 -12.79 -14.10 4.61
C ASP A 47 -13.46 -15.17 3.71
N GLU A 48 -12.68 -16.14 3.24
CA GLU A 48 -13.18 -17.22 2.36
C GLU A 48 -14.22 -18.12 3.04
N ASN A 49 -14.15 -18.29 4.36
CA ASN A 49 -14.89 -19.31 5.10
C ASN A 49 -15.81 -18.74 6.20
N SER A 50 -15.61 -17.50 6.60
CA SER A 50 -16.18 -16.93 7.82
C SER A 50 -16.52 -15.45 7.70
N THR A 51 -17.44 -15.01 8.56
CA THR A 51 -17.83 -13.60 8.67
C THR A 51 -18.02 -13.20 10.13
N ILE A 52 -17.74 -11.94 10.46
CA ILE A 52 -17.99 -11.36 11.77
C ILE A 52 -18.50 -9.93 11.65
N LYS A 53 -19.48 -9.55 12.48
CA LYS A 53 -20.00 -8.18 12.53
C LYS A 53 -19.01 -7.27 13.26
N ALA A 54 -18.92 -6.02 12.83
CA ALA A 54 -18.11 -5.00 13.48
C ALA A 54 -18.83 -3.65 13.47
N VAL A 55 -18.48 -2.83 14.45
CA VAL A 55 -18.95 -1.44 14.57
C VAL A 55 -17.78 -0.53 14.86
N ILE A 56 -17.70 0.59 14.16
CA ILE A 56 -16.84 1.72 14.52
C ILE A 56 -17.71 2.87 15.03
N PHE A 57 -17.52 3.24 16.29
CA PHE A 57 -18.28 4.32 16.91
C PHE A 57 -17.86 5.69 16.35
N LYS A 58 -18.76 6.67 16.45
CA LYS A 58 -18.65 8.01 15.83
C LYS A 58 -17.30 8.67 16.07
N ALA A 59 -16.79 8.61 17.31
CA ALA A 59 -15.54 9.23 17.69
C ALA A 59 -14.31 8.63 16.98
N ASN A 60 -14.35 7.33 16.67
CA ASN A 60 -13.28 6.65 15.92
C ASN A 60 -13.52 6.75 14.42
N ALA A 61 -14.77 6.66 13.98
CA ALA A 61 -15.16 6.83 12.57
C ALA A 61 -14.75 8.20 12.02
N ALA A 62 -14.87 9.26 12.83
CA ALA A 62 -14.44 10.61 12.46
C ALA A 62 -12.92 10.76 12.27
N LYS A 63 -12.11 9.81 12.75
CA LYS A 63 -10.64 9.82 12.61
C LYS A 63 -10.15 9.07 11.38
N LEU A 64 -11.05 8.45 10.60
CA LEU A 64 -10.67 7.72 9.40
C LEU A 64 -10.08 8.67 8.36
N LYS A 65 -8.91 8.31 7.83
CA LYS A 65 -8.23 9.06 6.77
C LYS A 65 -8.64 8.60 5.35
N PHE A 66 -9.55 7.64 5.27
CA PHE A 66 -10.04 7.04 4.03
C PHE A 66 -11.51 6.65 4.19
N GLN A 67 -12.18 6.40 3.07
CA GLN A 67 -13.57 5.97 3.07
C GLN A 67 -13.66 4.44 3.09
N LEU A 68 -14.52 3.90 3.95
CA LEU A 68 -14.83 2.47 3.96
C LEU A 68 -15.67 2.13 2.72
N GLN A 69 -15.24 1.12 1.97
CA GLN A 69 -15.91 0.65 0.76
C GLN A 69 -16.04 -0.87 0.82
N GLU A 70 -17.14 -1.41 0.28
CA GLU A 70 -17.28 -2.86 0.15
C GLU A 70 -16.19 -3.40 -0.79
N GLY A 71 -15.68 -4.60 -0.50
CA GLY A 71 -14.55 -5.18 -1.23
C GLY A 71 -13.18 -4.71 -0.74
N LEU A 72 -13.11 -3.70 0.12
CA LEU A 72 -11.82 -3.23 0.65
C LEU A 72 -11.29 -4.23 1.67
N LYS A 73 -10.09 -4.76 1.41
CA LYS A 73 -9.34 -5.56 2.38
C LYS A 73 -8.73 -4.65 3.45
N VAL A 74 -8.92 -4.99 4.72
CA VAL A 74 -8.55 -4.16 5.87
C VAL A 74 -7.96 -4.99 7.00
N ILE A 75 -7.12 -4.37 7.82
CA ILE A 75 -6.75 -4.83 9.15
C ILE A 75 -7.47 -3.93 10.15
N LEU A 76 -8.27 -4.54 11.01
CA LEU A 76 -9.02 -3.90 12.06
C LEU A 76 -8.34 -4.15 13.40
N ASP A 77 -8.17 -3.10 14.21
CA ASP A 77 -7.80 -3.17 15.64
C ASP A 77 -9.05 -2.87 16.48
N GLY A 78 -9.39 -3.78 17.38
CA GLY A 78 -10.62 -3.68 18.16
C GLY A 78 -10.70 -4.68 19.31
N ALA A 79 -11.85 -4.75 19.96
CA ALA A 79 -12.15 -5.70 21.03
C ALA A 79 -13.41 -6.50 20.71
N ILE A 80 -13.45 -7.78 21.08
CA ILE A 80 -14.68 -8.59 20.92
C ILE A 80 -15.65 -8.23 22.04
N THR A 81 -16.92 -8.05 21.69
CA THR A 81 -18.01 -7.82 22.65
C THR A 81 -19.25 -8.60 22.22
N LEU A 82 -20.26 -8.65 23.09
CA LEU A 82 -21.54 -9.29 22.82
C LEU A 82 -22.69 -8.30 23.06
N TYR A 83 -23.55 -8.15 22.05
CA TYR A 83 -24.77 -7.35 22.13
C TYR A 83 -25.86 -8.14 22.86
N LYS A 84 -25.95 -7.93 24.19
CA LYS A 84 -26.78 -8.72 25.12
C LYS A 84 -28.22 -8.94 24.64
N PRO A 85 -28.95 -7.94 24.10
CA PRO A 85 -30.34 -8.15 23.69
C PRO A 85 -30.53 -9.19 22.58
N ARG A 86 -29.52 -9.41 21.72
CA ARG A 86 -29.59 -10.38 20.62
C ARG A 86 -28.67 -11.58 20.75
N GLY A 87 -27.77 -11.58 21.75
CA GLY A 87 -26.78 -12.66 21.89
C GLY A 87 -25.75 -12.69 20.77
N GLU A 88 -25.62 -11.62 19.98
CA GLU A 88 -24.71 -11.56 18.85
C GLU A 88 -23.35 -11.01 19.29
N TYR A 89 -22.27 -11.74 19.01
CA TYR A 89 -20.92 -11.21 19.18
C TYR A 89 -20.53 -10.33 17.99
N GLN A 90 -19.70 -9.34 18.26
CA GLN A 90 -19.22 -8.38 17.26
C GLN A 90 -17.87 -7.80 17.70
N ILE A 91 -17.15 -7.17 16.77
CA ILE A 91 -15.96 -6.40 17.08
C ILE A 91 -16.31 -4.93 17.29
N ASN A 92 -15.91 -4.37 18.43
CA ASN A 92 -15.83 -2.92 18.62
C ASN A 92 -14.51 -2.42 18.02
N CYS A 93 -14.60 -1.76 16.87
CA CYS A 93 -13.47 -1.26 16.10
C CYS A 93 -12.91 0.03 16.71
N PHE A 94 -11.62 0.02 17.03
CA PHE A 94 -10.88 1.20 17.48
C PHE A 94 -10.22 1.91 16.31
N THR A 95 -9.48 1.15 15.49
CA THR A 95 -8.86 1.65 14.27
C THR A 95 -9.00 0.62 13.16
N ILE A 96 -8.93 1.09 11.93
CA ILE A 96 -9.03 0.26 10.73
C ILE A 96 -8.09 0.88 9.70
N GLN A 97 -7.34 0.04 9.02
CA GLN A 97 -6.40 0.43 7.98
C GLN A 97 -6.54 -0.54 6.81
N PRO A 98 -6.37 -0.08 5.56
CA PRO A 98 -6.33 -1.00 4.43
C PRO A 98 -5.25 -2.07 4.62
N SER A 99 -5.59 -3.33 4.34
CA SER A 99 -4.64 -4.45 4.41
C SER A 99 -3.92 -4.62 3.09
N GLY A 100 -2.59 -4.59 3.15
CA GLY A 100 -1.71 -5.08 2.11
C GLY A 100 -1.94 -4.51 0.69
N HIS A 101 -1.35 -5.22 -0.28
CA HIS A 101 -1.16 -4.89 -1.70
C HIS A 101 -2.33 -4.18 -2.42
N GLY A 102 -3.58 -4.31 -1.98
CA GLY A 102 -4.73 -3.64 -2.59
C GLY A 102 -4.69 -2.11 -2.46
N ALA A 103 -4.24 -1.57 -1.33
CA ALA A 103 -4.10 -0.12 -1.16
C ALA A 103 -2.94 0.45 -2.00
N LEU A 104 -1.82 -0.28 -2.06
CA LEU A 104 -0.67 0.08 -2.90
C LEU A 104 -1.00 -0.04 -4.39
N ALA A 105 -1.71 -1.09 -4.79
CA ALA A 105 -2.17 -1.28 -6.16
C ALA A 105 -3.20 -0.20 -6.56
N LEU A 106 -4.10 0.17 -5.64
CA LEU A 106 -5.03 1.28 -5.85
C LEU A 106 -4.29 2.62 -5.99
N ALA A 107 -3.35 2.92 -5.10
CA ALA A 107 -2.52 4.11 -5.17
C ALA A 107 -1.69 4.15 -6.46
N PHE A 108 -1.14 3.01 -6.88
CA PHE A 108 -0.42 2.84 -8.14
C PHE A 108 -1.31 3.14 -9.34
N GLU A 109 -2.49 2.53 -9.43
CA GLU A 109 -3.41 2.75 -10.56
C GLU A 109 -3.95 4.19 -10.58
N GLN A 110 -4.20 4.81 -9.42
CA GLN A 110 -4.57 6.22 -9.32
C GLN A 110 -3.45 7.14 -9.82
N LEU A 111 -2.20 6.90 -9.40
CA LEU A 111 -1.04 7.68 -9.84
C LEU A 111 -0.79 7.50 -11.34
N LYS A 112 -0.85 6.27 -11.83
CA LYS A 112 -0.71 5.95 -13.26
C LYS A 112 -1.78 6.63 -14.10
N SER A 113 -3.05 6.61 -13.66
CA SER A 113 -4.15 7.32 -14.31
C SER A 113 -3.91 8.84 -14.35
N LYS A 114 -3.49 9.44 -13.22
CA LYS A 114 -3.14 10.86 -13.14
C LYS A 114 -1.98 11.25 -14.07
N LEU A 115 -0.91 10.46 -14.11
CA LEU A 115 0.23 10.75 -14.99
C LEU A 115 -0.10 10.52 -16.47
N SER A 116 -0.99 9.57 -16.75
CA SER A 116 -1.49 9.30 -18.11
C SER A 116 -2.36 10.44 -18.62
N SER A 117 -3.26 10.98 -17.80
CA SER A 117 -4.09 12.14 -18.18
C SER A 117 -3.29 13.43 -18.36
N GLN A 118 -2.11 13.52 -17.73
CA GLN A 118 -1.13 14.59 -17.97
C GLN A 118 -0.29 14.36 -19.25
N GLY A 119 -0.56 13.29 -20.00
CA GLY A 119 0.10 12.99 -21.27
C GLY A 119 1.57 12.59 -21.14
N TYR A 120 2.06 12.20 -19.95
CA TYR A 120 3.47 11.84 -19.77
C TYR A 120 3.89 10.57 -20.52
N PHE A 121 2.94 9.71 -20.89
CA PHE A 121 3.21 8.47 -21.61
C PHE A 121 2.91 8.54 -23.11
N GLU A 122 2.49 9.69 -23.62
CA GLU A 122 2.16 9.86 -25.04
C GLU A 122 3.38 9.57 -25.93
N VAL A 123 3.16 8.77 -26.97
CA VAL A 123 4.21 8.40 -27.93
C VAL A 123 4.74 9.63 -28.66
N SER A 124 3.89 10.64 -28.91
CA SER A 124 4.24 11.92 -29.53
C SER A 124 5.33 12.70 -28.79
N ARG A 125 5.47 12.50 -27.47
CA ARG A 125 6.46 13.17 -26.62
C ARG A 125 7.78 12.41 -26.51
N LYS A 126 7.83 11.15 -26.98
CA LYS A 126 9.04 10.33 -26.88
C LYS A 126 10.07 10.75 -27.93
N LYS A 127 11.31 10.96 -27.49
CA LYS A 127 12.46 11.16 -28.38
C LYS A 127 12.87 9.82 -29.00
N GLN A 128 13.30 9.84 -30.26
CA GLN A 128 13.91 8.66 -30.88
C GLN A 128 15.24 8.34 -30.20
N LEU A 129 15.45 7.07 -29.86
CA LEU A 129 16.72 6.62 -29.27
C LEU A 129 17.74 6.36 -30.39
N PRO A 130 19.02 6.74 -30.18
CA PRO A 130 20.08 6.43 -31.12
C PRO A 130 20.30 4.93 -31.20
N LYS A 131 20.55 4.42 -32.43
CA LYS A 131 20.80 2.98 -32.66
C LYS A 131 22.14 2.51 -32.08
N PHE A 132 23.12 3.41 -32.02
CA PHE A 132 24.50 3.11 -31.60
C PHE A 132 24.99 4.21 -30.64
N PRO A 133 24.50 4.25 -29.38
CA PRO A 133 24.98 5.19 -28.39
C PRO A 133 26.46 4.90 -28.07
N LYS A 134 27.27 5.94 -27.90
CA LYS A 134 28.68 5.84 -27.53
C LYS A 134 28.90 6.18 -26.07
N LYS A 135 28.17 7.14 -25.53
CA LYS A 135 28.30 7.61 -24.15
C LYS A 135 26.95 7.70 -23.46
N ILE A 136 26.78 6.98 -22.35
CA ILE A 136 25.54 6.97 -21.58
C ILE A 136 25.77 7.34 -20.12
N ALA A 137 24.77 7.97 -19.51
CA ALA A 137 24.72 8.17 -18.07
C ALA A 137 23.79 7.14 -17.44
N LEU A 138 24.26 6.45 -16.40
CA LEU A 138 23.43 5.63 -15.52
C LEU A 138 23.18 6.38 -14.21
N ILE A 139 21.94 6.78 -13.97
CA ILE A 139 21.50 7.38 -12.71
C ILE A 139 20.82 6.27 -11.89
N THR A 140 21.53 5.75 -10.89
CA THR A 140 21.11 4.61 -10.06
C THR A 140 21.92 4.56 -8.77
N SER A 141 21.59 3.67 -7.85
CA SER A 141 22.44 3.37 -6.70
C SER A 141 23.71 2.62 -7.12
N ALA A 142 24.89 3.14 -6.77
CA ALA A 142 26.18 2.56 -7.10
C ALA A 142 26.47 1.24 -6.38
N THR A 143 25.74 0.94 -5.31
CA THR A 143 25.92 -0.27 -4.49
C THR A 143 24.89 -1.37 -4.78
N GLY A 144 23.85 -1.09 -5.57
CA GLY A 144 22.78 -2.05 -5.84
C GLY A 144 23.12 -3.10 -6.91
N ALA A 145 22.56 -4.31 -6.80
CA ALA A 145 22.75 -5.37 -7.80
C ALA A 145 22.37 -4.94 -9.23
N ALA A 146 21.42 -4.01 -9.37
CA ALA A 146 20.96 -3.50 -10.65
C ALA A 146 22.05 -2.78 -11.45
N VAL A 147 22.97 -2.04 -10.80
CA VAL A 147 24.06 -1.38 -11.55
C VAL A 147 25.01 -2.42 -12.12
N GLN A 148 25.31 -3.47 -11.35
CA GLN A 148 26.16 -4.58 -11.79
C GLN A 148 25.53 -5.33 -12.97
N ASP A 149 24.22 -5.57 -12.92
CA ASP A 149 23.49 -6.19 -14.03
C ASP A 149 23.50 -5.32 -15.30
N MET A 150 23.24 -4.01 -15.17
CA MET A 150 23.30 -3.08 -16.30
C MET A 150 24.70 -3.04 -16.93
N LEU A 151 25.75 -2.94 -16.12
CA LEU A 151 27.14 -2.93 -16.57
C LEU A 151 27.52 -4.25 -17.27
N ARG A 152 27.14 -5.39 -16.68
CA ARG A 152 27.38 -6.72 -17.25
C ARG A 152 26.70 -6.88 -18.60
N VAL A 153 25.43 -6.46 -18.73
CA VAL A 153 24.69 -6.51 -20.00
C VAL A 153 25.34 -5.60 -21.05
N ALA A 154 25.72 -4.38 -20.66
CA ALA A 154 26.38 -3.43 -21.56
C ALA A 154 27.73 -3.96 -22.07
N GLN A 155 28.59 -4.47 -21.19
CA GLN A 155 29.89 -5.03 -21.56
C GLN A 155 29.77 -6.26 -22.47
N ASN A 156 28.75 -7.10 -22.26
CA ASN A 156 28.52 -8.29 -23.08
C ASN A 156 27.96 -7.95 -24.47
N ARG A 157 27.14 -6.91 -24.59
CA ARG A 157 26.46 -6.56 -25.86
C ARG A 157 27.18 -5.49 -26.67
N TYR A 158 27.86 -4.54 -26.04
CA TYR A 158 28.43 -3.37 -26.72
C TYR A 158 29.64 -2.78 -25.97
N ARG A 159 30.82 -3.37 -26.18
CA ARG A 159 32.07 -3.05 -25.45
C ARG A 159 32.62 -1.64 -25.63
N VAL A 160 32.20 -0.94 -26.68
CA VAL A 160 32.69 0.42 -27.01
C VAL A 160 31.90 1.49 -26.24
N LEU A 161 30.90 1.09 -25.45
CA LEU A 161 30.07 2.01 -24.67
C LEU A 161 30.85 2.61 -23.49
N GLU A 162 30.93 3.93 -23.44
CA GLU A 162 31.35 4.67 -22.26
C GLU A 162 30.15 4.88 -21.34
N ILE A 163 30.31 4.59 -20.05
CA ILE A 163 29.25 4.62 -19.05
C ILE A 163 29.71 5.43 -17.85
N ASP A 164 29.04 6.55 -17.60
CA ASP A 164 29.22 7.34 -16.38
C ASP A 164 28.11 7.02 -15.38
N ILE A 165 28.47 6.73 -14.13
CA ILE A 165 27.50 6.39 -13.07
C ILE A 165 27.31 7.60 -12.16
N TYR A 166 26.06 7.98 -11.96
CA TYR A 166 25.63 8.99 -11.00
C TYR A 166 24.93 8.28 -9.84
N ASP A 167 25.65 8.16 -8.72
CA ASP A 167 25.11 7.55 -7.51
C ASP A 167 24.00 8.43 -6.91
N VAL A 168 22.83 7.84 -6.71
CA VAL A 168 21.65 8.51 -6.18
C VAL A 168 20.87 7.62 -5.23
N LEU A 169 20.05 8.25 -4.39
CA LEU A 169 19.00 7.55 -3.68
C LEU A 169 17.91 7.14 -4.67
N VAL A 170 17.58 5.85 -4.69
CA VAL A 170 16.56 5.27 -5.58
C VAL A 170 15.31 4.80 -4.82
N GLN A 171 15.26 5.06 -3.51
CA GLN A 171 14.14 4.73 -2.62
C GLN A 171 14.02 5.75 -1.47
N GLY A 172 12.82 5.85 -0.89
CA GLY A 172 12.49 6.79 0.19
C GLY A 172 12.24 8.23 -0.28
N GLU A 173 11.81 9.09 0.65
CA GLU A 173 11.36 10.46 0.39
C GLU A 173 12.41 11.34 -0.32
N ASN A 174 13.70 11.05 -0.10
CA ASN A 174 14.82 11.80 -0.69
C ASN A 174 15.25 11.30 -2.09
N ALA A 175 14.60 10.27 -2.63
CA ALA A 175 14.96 9.72 -3.94
C ALA A 175 14.65 10.70 -5.08
N ALA A 176 13.44 11.25 -5.13
CA ALA A 176 13.04 12.19 -6.18
C ALA A 176 13.98 13.42 -6.29
N PRO A 177 14.29 14.17 -5.21
CA PRO A 177 15.21 15.29 -5.30
C PRO A 177 16.64 14.86 -5.65
N SER A 178 17.10 13.68 -5.19
CA SER A 178 18.40 13.13 -5.54
C SER A 178 18.52 12.83 -7.04
N ILE A 179 17.52 12.15 -7.61
CA ILE A 179 17.45 11.80 -9.04
C ILE A 179 17.35 13.06 -9.90
N VAL A 180 16.50 14.03 -9.55
CA VAL A 180 16.33 15.27 -10.32
C VAL A 180 17.62 16.08 -10.37
N LYS A 181 18.36 16.14 -9.25
CA LYS A 181 19.66 16.82 -9.20
C LYS A 181 20.69 16.15 -10.11
N ALA A 182 20.79 14.82 -10.06
CA ALA A 182 21.70 14.07 -10.93
C ALA A 182 21.31 14.19 -12.41
N LEU A 183 20.01 14.11 -12.72
CA LEU A 183 19.50 14.25 -14.08
C LEU A 183 19.82 15.63 -14.65
N SER A 184 19.60 16.69 -13.88
CA SER A 184 19.91 18.06 -14.31
C SER A 184 21.41 18.24 -14.59
N LEU A 185 22.28 17.61 -13.80
CA LEU A 185 23.72 17.62 -14.04
C LEU A 185 24.07 16.82 -15.30
N ALA A 186 23.55 15.61 -15.45
CA ALA A 186 23.83 14.74 -16.59
C ALA A 186 23.36 15.34 -17.93
N ASP A 187 22.20 16.01 -17.94
CA ASP A 187 21.65 16.67 -19.13
C ASP A 187 22.61 17.75 -19.71
N THR A 188 23.50 18.31 -18.89
CA THR A 188 24.52 19.30 -19.35
C THR A 188 25.77 18.69 -19.97
N LYS A 189 25.95 17.36 -19.90
CA LYS A 189 27.20 16.67 -20.25
C LYS A 189 27.21 16.00 -21.63
N GLY A 190 26.12 16.13 -22.39
CA GLY A 190 26.05 15.67 -23.78
C GLY A 190 26.04 14.14 -23.95
N TYR A 191 25.40 13.41 -23.03
CA TYR A 191 25.18 11.97 -23.18
C TYR A 191 24.22 11.66 -24.34
N ASP A 192 24.47 10.55 -25.05
CA ASP A 192 23.56 10.07 -26.10
C ASP A 192 22.23 9.57 -25.50
N ILE A 193 22.32 8.93 -24.33
CA ILE A 193 21.18 8.40 -23.57
C ILE A 193 21.46 8.58 -22.08
N ILE A 194 20.43 8.97 -21.33
CA ILE A 194 20.40 8.92 -19.86
C ILE A 194 19.45 7.80 -19.46
N VAL A 195 19.95 6.85 -18.67
CA VAL A 195 19.16 5.75 -18.11
C VAL A 195 19.00 6.02 -16.62
N ILE A 196 17.76 6.09 -16.17
CA ILE A 196 17.42 6.16 -14.75
C ILE A 196 16.89 4.79 -14.36
N GLY A 197 17.52 4.16 -13.37
CA GLY A 197 17.22 2.80 -12.97
C GLY A 197 17.10 2.66 -11.46
N ARG A 198 16.20 1.77 -11.04
CA ARG A 198 16.11 1.25 -9.66
C ARG A 198 16.27 -0.27 -9.73
N GLY A 199 16.88 -0.86 -8.71
CA GLY A 199 16.89 -2.32 -8.58
C GLY A 199 15.56 -2.93 -8.12
N GLY A 200 15.54 -4.27 -8.08
CA GLY A 200 14.44 -5.07 -7.57
C GLY A 200 14.39 -5.03 -6.03
N GLY A 201 14.10 -3.86 -5.46
CA GLY A 201 13.65 -3.73 -4.07
C GLY A 201 12.24 -4.30 -3.92
N SER A 202 11.80 -4.49 -2.68
CA SER A 202 10.44 -4.96 -2.40
C SER A 202 9.40 -3.96 -2.94
N MET A 203 8.17 -4.44 -3.13
CA MET A 203 7.04 -3.58 -3.53
C MET A 203 6.69 -2.56 -2.44
N GLU A 204 7.04 -2.87 -1.20
CA GLU A 204 6.93 -2.01 -0.03
C GLU A 204 7.91 -0.83 -0.13
N ASP A 205 9.11 -1.05 -0.69
CA ASP A 205 10.12 0.01 -0.90
C ASP A 205 9.78 0.99 -2.04
N LEU A 206 8.68 0.78 -2.79
CA LEU A 206 8.26 1.68 -3.91
C LEU A 206 7.54 2.94 -3.44
N TRP A 207 7.24 3.04 -2.14
CA TRP A 207 6.37 4.08 -1.57
C TRP A 207 6.98 4.69 -0.31
#